data_AF-A0A176Z331-F1
#
_entry.id   AF-A0A176Z331-F1
#
_cell.length_a   1.000
_cell.length_b   1.000
_cell.length_c   1.000
_cell.angle_alpha   90.00
_cell.angle_beta   90.00
_cell.angle_gamma   90.00
#
_symmetry.space_group_name_H-M   'P 1'
#
loop_
_entity.id
_entity.type
_entity.pdbx_description
1 polymer ?
#
loop_
_entity_poly.entity_id
_entity_poly.type
_entity_poly.pdbx_seq_one_letter_code
_entity_poly.pdbx_strand_id
1 'polypeptide(L)' 'MRNQVISSAAMLLAIAGGLSPAQALTREELAARVLAAGYSEVSDIKSTAEGTVVQAVKDGKQVRLVVDSSGQIKQQK' A
#
# COMPACT_ATOMS: atom_id res chain seq x y z
N MET A 1 32.01 -39.05 8.58
CA MET A 1 32.00 -38.11 9.73
C MET A 1 31.44 -36.79 9.24
N ARG A 2 30.29 -36.38 9.79
CA ARG A 2 29.36 -35.38 9.24
C ARG A 2 29.44 -34.11 10.08
N ASN A 3 30.24 -33.14 9.63
CA ASN A 3 30.35 -31.81 10.25
C ASN A 3 29.18 -30.96 9.73
N GLN A 4 28.20 -30.57 10.55
CA GLN A 4 28.15 -29.30 11.30
C GLN A 4 28.59 -28.12 10.40
N VAL A 5 27.78 -27.11 10.11
CA VAL A 5 27.08 -26.22 11.04
C VAL A 5 25.93 -25.55 10.28
N ILE A 6 24.76 -25.46 10.92
CA ILE A 6 23.64 -24.63 10.48
C ILE A 6 24.10 -23.17 10.60
N SER A 7 24.56 -22.57 9.50
CA SER A 7 24.89 -21.15 9.45
C SER A 7 23.65 -20.35 9.08
N SER A 8 22.97 -19.92 10.14
CA SER A 8 22.00 -18.85 10.23
C SER A 8 22.29 -17.69 9.26
N ALA A 9 21.47 -17.55 8.24
CA ALA A 9 21.30 -16.30 7.51
C ALA A 9 19.80 -15.91 7.53
N ALA A 10 19.21 -15.92 8.73
CA ALA A 10 17.98 -15.18 9.00
C ALA A 10 18.36 -13.69 9.10
N MET A 11 18.69 -13.08 7.96
CA MET A 11 18.92 -11.64 7.90
C MET A 11 17.57 -10.96 7.78
N LEU A 12 17.04 -10.60 8.94
CA LEU A 12 15.91 -9.70 9.15
C LEU A 12 16.13 -8.42 8.33
N LEU A 13 15.45 -8.30 7.18
CA LEU A 13 15.29 -7.01 6.52
C LEU A 13 14.20 -6.26 7.26
N ALA A 14 14.66 -5.36 8.12
CA ALA A 14 13.89 -4.43 8.91
C ALA A 14 12.82 -3.76 8.05
N ILE A 15 11.56 -3.95 8.45
CA ILE A 15 10.45 -3.14 7.99
C ILE A 15 10.75 -1.72 8.47
N ALA A 16 11.13 -0.83 7.54
CA ALA A 16 11.22 0.59 7.79
C ALA A 16 9.80 1.14 8.02
N GLY A 17 9.25 0.89 9.19
CA GLY A 17 8.03 1.48 9.68
C GLY A 17 8.36 2.82 10.34
N GLY A 18 7.84 3.91 9.79
CA GLY A 18 7.65 5.13 10.56
C GLY A 18 8.28 6.39 9.98
N LEU A 19 7.83 6.80 8.80
CA LEU A 19 7.53 8.22 8.58
C LEU A 19 6.27 8.29 7.73
N SER A 20 5.11 8.45 8.38
CA SER A 20 3.95 9.04 7.70
C SER A 20 4.00 10.52 8.00
N PRO A 21 4.41 11.38 7.05
CA PRO A 21 4.16 12.80 7.17
C PRO A 21 2.63 12.95 7.25
N ALA A 22 2.14 13.60 8.30
CA ALA A 22 0.76 14.09 8.34
C ALA A 22 0.67 15.30 7.38
N GLN A 23 0.84 15.02 6.10
CA GLN A 23 0.71 15.94 4.98
C GLN A 23 -0.56 15.50 4.26
N ALA A 24 -1.38 16.46 3.84
CA ALA A 24 -2.54 16.17 2.99
C ALA A 24 -2.10 15.17 1.90
N LEU A 25 -2.75 14.01 1.85
CA LEU A 25 -2.32 12.86 1.02
C LEU A 25 -2.01 13.35 -0.38
N THR A 26 -0.72 13.41 -0.71
CA THR A 26 -0.30 13.76 -2.06
C THR A 26 -0.67 12.61 -2.97
N ARG A 27 -0.83 12.89 -4.28
CA ARG A 27 -1.20 11.87 -5.27
C ARG A 27 -0.22 10.68 -5.27
N GLU A 28 1.05 10.96 -5.01
CA GLU A 28 2.14 9.99 -4.93
C GLU A 28 2.06 9.14 -3.67
N GLU A 29 1.79 9.75 -2.51
CA GLU A 29 1.63 9.05 -1.24
C GLU A 29 0.41 8.12 -1.27
N LEU A 30 -0.68 8.58 -1.90
CA LEU A 30 -1.87 7.78 -2.11
C LEU A 30 -1.57 6.54 -2.96
N ALA A 31 -0.85 6.72 -4.07
CA ALA A 31 -0.44 5.61 -4.92
C ALA A 31 0.49 4.64 -4.17
N ALA A 32 1.45 5.15 -3.39
CA ALA A 32 2.35 4.33 -2.58
C ALA A 32 1.61 3.49 -1.54
N ARG A 33 0.59 4.05 -0.87
CA ARG A 33 -0.26 3.33 0.09
C ARG A 33 -1.11 2.26 -0.57
N VAL A 34 -1.70 2.57 -1.72
CA VAL A 34 -2.48 1.61 -2.51
C VAL A 34 -1.57 0.47 -2.99
N LEU A 35 -0.34 0.78 -3.44
CA LEU A 35 0.67 -0.21 -3.80
C LEU A 35 1.09 -1.07 -2.58
N ALA A 36 1.35 -0.44 -1.43
CA ALA A 36 1.71 -1.13 -0.20
C ALA A 36 0.59 -2.04 0.34
N ALA A 37 -0.66 -1.71 0.06
CA ALA A 37 -1.82 -2.53 0.39
C ALA A 37 -2.05 -3.72 -0.58
N GLY A 38 -1.14 -3.91 -1.55
CA GLY A 38 -1.15 -5.04 -2.48
C GLY A 38 -2.00 -4.82 -3.73
N TYR A 39 -2.35 -3.58 -4.04
CA TYR A 39 -3.03 -3.21 -5.29
C TYR A 39 -2.00 -2.73 -6.31
N SER A 40 -2.27 -2.90 -7.60
CA SER A 40 -1.45 -2.46 -8.73
C SER A 40 -2.24 -1.53 -9.66
N GLU A 41 -1.58 -0.92 -10.64
CA GLU A 41 -2.25 -0.12 -11.70
C GLU A 41 -3.18 0.99 -11.15
N VAL A 42 -2.63 1.82 -10.27
CA VAL A 42 -3.32 2.96 -9.68
C VAL A 42 -3.65 4.01 -10.74
N SER A 43 -4.94 4.29 -10.94
CA SER A 43 -5.46 5.21 -11.94
C SER A 43 -6.72 5.94 -11.47
N ASP A 44 -7.22 6.88 -12.27
CA ASP A 44 -8.48 7.61 -12.05
C ASP A 44 -8.61 8.26 -10.66
N ILE A 45 -7.53 8.86 -10.17
CA ILE A 45 -7.48 9.53 -8.86
C ILE A 45 -8.34 10.80 -8.90
N LYS A 46 -9.48 10.77 -8.23
CA LYS A 46 -10.48 11.84 -8.16
C LYS A 46 -10.84 12.16 -6.72
N SER A 47 -10.78 13.44 -6.34
CA SER A 47 -11.25 13.88 -5.03
C SER A 47 -12.77 14.09 -5.05
N THR A 48 -13.47 13.48 -4.09
CA THR A 48 -14.91 13.61 -3.85
C THR A 48 -15.15 14.12 -2.43
N ALA A 49 -16.41 14.43 -2.09
CA ALA A 49 -16.77 14.87 -0.75
C ALA A 49 -16.54 13.80 0.34
N GLU A 50 -16.48 12.51 -0.04
CA GLU A 50 -16.26 11.38 0.87
C GLU A 50 -14.76 11.05 1.03
N GLY A 51 -13.91 11.47 0.10
CA GLY A 51 -12.48 11.14 0.06
C GLY A 51 -11.91 11.15 -1.34
N THR A 52 -10.72 10.58 -1.54
CA THR A 52 -10.13 10.38 -2.86
C THR A 52 -10.50 9.01 -3.40
N VAL A 53 -11.27 8.99 -4.48
CA VAL A 53 -11.58 7.77 -5.23
C VAL A 53 -10.39 7.43 -6.13
N VAL A 54 -10.02 6.16 -6.14
CA VAL A 54 -8.90 5.60 -6.89
C VAL A 54 -9.35 4.30 -7.53
N GLN A 55 -9.01 4.11 -8.80
CA GLN A 55 -9.13 2.81 -9.44
C GLN A 55 -7.79 2.08 -9.33
N ALA A 56 -7.84 0.82 -8.93
CA ALA A 56 -6.65 -0.02 -8.84
C ALA A 56 -7.01 -1.45 -9.24
N VAL A 57 -6.01 -2.30 -9.43
CA VAL A 57 -6.16 -3.71 -9.73
C VAL A 57 -5.72 -4.51 -8.52
N LYS A 58 -6.52 -5.49 -8.08
CA LYS A 58 -6.15 -6.47 -7.07
C LYS A 58 -6.39 -7.86 -7.63
N ASP A 59 -5.39 -8.73 -7.57
CA ASP A 59 -5.51 -10.11 -8.08
C ASP A 59 -6.00 -10.18 -9.55
N GLY A 60 -5.56 -9.23 -10.38
CA GLY A 60 -5.98 -9.13 -11.80
C GLY A 60 -7.40 -8.60 -12.02
N LYS A 61 -8.11 -8.18 -10.96
CA LYS A 61 -9.45 -7.57 -11.04
C LYS A 61 -9.38 -6.08 -10.74
N GLN A 62 -10.03 -5.28 -11.57
CA GLN A 62 -10.19 -3.86 -11.31
C GLN A 62 -11.15 -3.66 -10.13
N VAL A 63 -10.72 -2.86 -9.17
CA VAL A 63 -11.44 -2.53 -7.94
C VAL A 63 -11.43 -1.01 -7.76
N ARG A 64 -12.54 -0.49 -7.23
CA ARG A 64 -12.66 0.91 -6.84
C ARG A 64 -12.31 1.03 -5.37
N LEU A 65 -11.40 1.94 -5.05
CA LEU A 65 -10.99 2.28 -3.70
C LEU A 65 -11.43 3.71 -3.39
N VAL A 66 -11.85 3.96 -2.17
CA VAL A 66 -12.13 5.29 -1.62
C VAL A 66 -11.19 5.48 -0.45
N VAL A 67 -10.38 6.52 -0.50
CA VAL A 67 -9.45 6.88 0.57
C VAL A 67 -9.98 8.10 1.29
N ASP A 68 -10.39 7.94 2.54
CA ASP A 68 -10.91 9.07 3.31
C ASP A 68 -9.79 10.05 3.73
N SER A 69 -10.17 11.18 4.33
CA SER A 69 -9.22 12.20 4.81
C SER A 69 -8.27 11.69 5.90
N SER A 70 -8.58 10.56 6.53
CA SER A 70 -7.69 9.87 7.49
C SER A 70 -6.70 8.92 6.83
N GLY A 71 -6.77 8.76 5.50
CA GLY A 71 -5.93 7.84 4.73
C GLY A 71 -6.34 6.38 4.83
N GLN A 72 -7.56 6.09 5.30
CA GLN A 72 -8.07 4.73 5.30
C GLN A 72 -8.58 4.36 3.92
N ILE A 73 -8.11 3.22 3.42
CA ILE A 73 -8.50 2.67 2.12
C ILE A 73 -9.74 1.80 2.30
N LYS A 74 -10.85 2.17 1.68
CA LYS A 74 -12.09 1.41 1.64
C LYS A 74 -12.34 0.91 0.22
N GLN A 75 -12.46 -0.40 0.05
CA GLN A 75 -12.86 -0.96 -1.23
C GLN A 75 -14.37 -0.77 -1.42
N GLN A 76 -14.76 -0.11 -2.50
CA GLN A 76 -16.15 -0.15 -2.97
C GLN A 76 -16.35 -1.40 -3.82
N LYS A 77 -17.44 -2.10 -3.51
CA LYS A 77 -17.85 -3.34 -4.18
C LYS A 77 -18.56 -3.04 -5.49
#